data_AF-A0A4R3VNI7-F1
#
_entry.id   AF-A0A4R3VNI7-F1
#
_cell.length_a   1.000
_cell.length_b   1.000
_cell.length_c   1.000
_cell.angle_alpha   90.00
_cell.angle_beta   90.00
_cell.angle_gamma   90.00
#
_symmetry.space_group_name_H-M   'P 1'
#
loop_
_entity.id
_entity.type
_entity.pdbx_description
1 polymer ?
#
loop_
_entity_poly.entity_id
_entity_poly.type
_entity_poly.pdbx_seq_one_letter_code
_entity_poly.pdbx_strand_id
1 'polypeptide(L)'
;MESSLRKMDKWYRRRLRMVKWKQWKHSTTKVTKLTQLGVSKYKAQEWAHTRKSYWHTAKSWILSTTLSNDYLKHLGYPSLLAEYKRVCVKT
;
A
#
# COMPACT_ATOMS: atom_id res chain seq x y z
N MET A 1 10.84 -7.06 -21.27
CA MET A 1 10.78 -7.68 -19.93
C MET A 1 10.46 -6.67 -18.82
N GLU A 2 11.17 -5.54 -18.73
CA GLU A 2 10.93 -4.53 -17.69
C GLU A 2 9.48 -3.98 -17.63
N SER A 3 8.85 -3.75 -18.78
CA SER A 3 7.49 -3.20 -18.86
C SER A 3 6.44 -4.14 -18.23
N SER A 4 6.58 -5.45 -18.45
CA SER A 4 5.73 -6.48 -17.85
C SER A 4 5.94 -6.56 -16.33
N LEU A 5 7.19 -6.52 -15.86
CA LEU A 5 7.51 -6.51 -14.43
C LEU A 5 6.96 -5.26 -13.73
N ARG A 6 7.02 -4.08 -14.37
CA ARG A 6 6.42 -2.85 -13.83
C ARG A 6 4.91 -2.96 -13.66
N LYS A 7 4.20 -3.59 -14.60
CA LYS A 7 2.76 -3.85 -14.49
C LYS A 7 2.46 -4.79 -13.31
N MET A 8 3.26 -5.85 -13.18
CA MET A 8 3.12 -6.82 -12.09
C MET A 8 3.39 -6.17 -10.73
N ASP A 9 4.42 -5.33 -10.61
CA ASP A 9 4.74 -4.59 -9.40
C ASP A 9 3.64 -3.62 -8.96
N LYS A 10 2.94 -2.98 -9.92
CA LYS A 10 1.78 -2.13 -9.61
C LYS A 10 0.65 -2.96 -9.01
N TRP A 11 0.39 -4.14 -9.57
CA TRP A 11 -0.63 -5.05 -9.07
C TRP A 11 -0.27 -5.61 -7.69
N TYR A 12 0.98 -6.06 -7.52
CA TYR A 12 1.53 -6.54 -6.25
C TYR A 12 1.39 -5.51 -5.13
N ARG A 13 1.84 -4.26 -5.36
CA ARG A 13 1.71 -3.19 -4.37
C ARG A 13 0.27 -2.87 -4.01
N ARG A 14 -0.65 -2.86 -4.98
CA ARG A 14 -2.09 -2.70 -4.71
C ARG A 14 -2.60 -3.84 -3.83
N ARG A 15 -2.19 -5.08 -4.11
CA ARG A 15 -2.58 -6.24 -3.30
C ARG A 15 -2.06 -6.14 -1.87
N LEU A 16 -0.80 -5.71 -1.67
CA LEU A 16 -0.25 -5.45 -0.34
C LEU A 16 -1.07 -4.41 0.44
N ARG A 17 -1.42 -3.29 -0.19
CA ARG A 17 -2.27 -2.26 0.45
C ARG A 17 -3.63 -2.81 0.86
N MET A 18 -4.25 -3.62 0.00
CA MET A 18 -5.50 -4.30 0.33
C MET A 18 -5.35 -5.21 1.55
N VAL A 19 -4.27 -6.01 1.60
CA VAL A 19 -4.01 -6.92 2.73
C VAL A 19 -3.80 -6.13 4.02
N LYS A 20 -2.99 -5.07 4.01
CA LYS A 20 -2.81 -4.17 5.17
C LYS A 20 -4.14 -3.56 5.64
N TRP A 21 -4.95 -3.08 4.70
CA TRP A 21 -6.26 -2.52 5.02
C TRP A 21 -7.23 -3.56 5.60
N LYS A 22 -7.16 -4.81 5.14
CA LYS A 22 -7.94 -5.94 5.69
C LYS A 22 -7.43 -6.38 7.06
N GLN A 23 -6.11 -6.32 7.30
CA GLN A 23 -5.52 -6.57 8.62
C GLN A 23 -6.02 -5.56 9.65
N TRP A 24 -6.24 -4.31 9.25
CA TRP A 24 -6.91 -3.30 10.08
C TRP A 24 -8.42 -3.53 10.12
N LYS A 25 -8.87 -4.65 10.69
CA LYS A 25 -10.26 -5.08 10.66
C LYS A 25 -11.22 -4.04 11.27
N HIS A 26 -10.87 -3.49 12.43
CA HIS A 26 -11.71 -2.56 13.17
C HIS A 26 -11.50 -1.11 12.72
N SER A 27 -12.59 -0.32 12.67
CA SER A 27 -12.52 1.09 12.29
C SER A 27 -11.62 1.88 13.24
N THR A 28 -11.66 1.59 14.54
CA THR A 28 -10.75 2.17 15.55
C THR A 28 -9.28 1.92 15.20
N THR A 29 -8.92 0.68 14.84
CA THR A 29 -7.56 0.34 14.42
C THR A 29 -7.15 1.09 13.16
N LYS A 30 -8.05 1.22 12.18
CA LYS A 30 -7.79 2.00 10.96
C LYS A 30 -7.52 3.46 11.30
N VAL A 31 -8.34 4.09 12.15
CA VAL A 31 -8.13 5.48 12.59
C VAL A 31 -6.77 5.63 13.24
N THR A 32 -6.45 4.80 14.23
CA THR A 32 -5.17 4.87 14.95
C THR A 32 -3.99 4.70 14.01
N LYS A 33 -4.04 3.72 13.09
CA LYS A 33 -2.95 3.47 12.12
C LYS A 33 -2.81 4.59 11.11
N LEU A 34 -3.91 5.15 10.61
CA LEU A 34 -3.88 6.29 9.69
C LEU A 34 -3.31 7.54 10.38
N THR A 35 -3.68 7.79 11.63
CA THR A 35 -3.12 8.92 12.40
C THR A 35 -1.64 8.72 12.71
N GLN A 36 -1.20 7.50 13.02
CA GLN A 36 0.23 7.17 13.17
C GLN A 36 1.01 7.39 11.87
N LEU A 37 0.38 7.25 10.71
CA LEU A 37 0.97 7.52 9.39
C LEU A 37 0.90 9.01 8.99
N GLY A 38 0.48 9.91 9.89
CA GLY A 38 0.47 11.36 9.67
C GLY A 38 -0.84 11.92 9.12
N VAL A 39 -1.92 11.13 9.03
CA VAL A 39 -3.24 11.63 8.63
C VAL A 39 -3.90 12.37 9.80
N SER A 40 -4.49 13.53 9.54
CA SER A 40 -5.28 14.23 10.57
C SER A 40 -6.39 13.34 11.12
N LYS A 41 -6.64 13.39 12.43
CA LYS A 41 -7.59 12.50 13.12
C LYS A 41 -8.98 12.53 12.48
N TYR A 42 -9.46 13.72 12.10
CA TYR A 42 -10.75 13.89 11.42
C TYR A 42 -10.81 13.16 10.06
N LYS A 43 -9.77 13.33 9.22
CA LYS A 43 -9.71 12.62 7.93
C LYS A 43 -9.51 11.12 8.09
N ALA A 44 -8.75 10.70 9.10
CA ALA A 44 -8.58 9.29 9.42
C ALA A 44 -9.93 8.63 9.79
N GLN A 45 -10.79 9.32 10.55
CA GLN A 45 -12.14 8.85 10.86
C GLN A 45 -13.02 8.74 9.62
N GLU A 46 -13.01 9.75 8.75
CA GLU A 46 -13.73 9.73 7.47
C GLU A 46 -13.32 8.52 6.61
N TRP A 47 -12.01 8.26 6.51
CA TRP A 47 -11.48 7.19 5.66
C TRP A 47 -11.64 5.79 6.28
N ALA A 48 -11.59 5.68 7.60
CA ALA A 48 -11.78 4.40 8.29
C ALA A 48 -13.18 3.83 8.09
N HIS A 49 -14.19 4.70 7.98
CA HIS A 49 -15.62 4.35 7.84
C HIS A 49 -16.11 4.35 6.39
N THR A 50 -15.20 4.31 5.40
CA THR A 50 -15.62 4.23 3.99
C THR A 50 -16.41 2.95 3.74
N ARG A 51 -17.54 3.06 3.03
CA ARG A 51 -18.33 1.91 2.54
C ARG A 51 -17.73 1.24 1.29
N LYS A 52 -16.52 1.64 0.88
CA LYS A 52 -15.82 1.11 -0.29
C LYS A 52 -15.24 -0.27 0.02
N SER A 53 -15.32 -1.18 -0.94
CA SER A 53 -14.74 -2.52 -0.82
C SER A 53 -13.21 -2.45 -0.69
N TYR A 54 -12.59 -3.46 -0.08
CA TYR A 54 -11.15 -3.45 0.19
C TYR A 54 -10.30 -3.25 -1.06
N TRP A 55 -10.67 -3.88 -2.18
CA TRP A 55 -9.95 -3.73 -3.43
C TRP A 55 -10.11 -2.34 -4.06
N HIS A 56 -11.28 -1.72 -3.88
CA HIS A 56 -11.52 -0.35 -4.31
C HIS A 56 -10.67 0.63 -3.48
N THR A 57 -10.66 0.47 -2.15
CA THR A 57 -9.87 1.32 -1.25
C THR A 57 -8.36 1.16 -1.50
N ALA A 58 -7.88 -0.03 -1.86
CA ALA A 58 -6.47 -0.25 -2.21
C ALA A 58 -5.97 0.57 -3.43
N LYS A 59 -6.88 0.96 -4.33
CA LYS A 59 -6.59 1.83 -5.48
C LYS A 59 -6.80 3.31 -5.17
N SER A 60 -7.49 3.65 -4.09
CA SER A 60 -7.85 5.03 -3.82
C SER A 60 -6.65 5.84 -3.34
N TRP A 61 -6.79 7.16 -3.46
CA TRP A 61 -5.78 8.12 -3.00
C TRP A 61 -5.45 7.96 -1.51
N ILE A 62 -6.42 7.51 -0.70
CA ILE A 62 -6.30 7.22 0.73
C ILE A 62 -5.11 6.29 1.00
N LEU A 63 -5.07 5.13 0.34
CA LEU A 63 -4.03 4.14 0.58
C LEU A 63 -2.79 4.36 -0.28
N SER A 64 -2.89 5.07 -1.41
CA SER A 64 -1.69 5.40 -2.19
C SER A 64 -0.82 6.47 -1.50
N THR A 65 -1.42 7.38 -0.74
CA THR A 65 -0.71 8.41 0.02
C THR A 65 -0.18 7.86 1.34
N THR A 66 -1.03 7.16 2.10
CA THR A 66 -0.66 6.64 3.44
C THR A 66 0.26 5.42 3.38
N LEU A 67 -0.01 4.48 2.49
CA LEU A 67 0.85 3.31 2.23
C LEU A 67 1.62 3.54 0.92
N SER A 68 2.47 4.57 0.97
CA SER A 68 3.35 4.96 -0.13
C SER A 68 4.28 3.81 -0.54
N ASN A 69 4.84 3.91 -1.75
CA ASN A 69 5.76 2.88 -2.23
C ASN A 69 7.01 2.80 -1.34
N ASP A 70 7.49 3.95 -0.87
CA ASP A 70 8.65 4.03 0.00
C ASP A 70 8.34 3.43 1.36
N TYR A 71 7.15 3.70 1.92
CA TYR A 71 6.71 3.05 3.15
C TYR A 71 6.66 1.52 3.02
N LEU A 72 6.14 0.99 1.90
CA LEU A 72 6.16 -0.46 1.64
C LEU A 72 7.59 -1.00 1.52
N LYS A 73 8.51 -0.24 0.93
CA LYS A 73 9.93 -0.61 0.84
C LYS A 73 10.61 -0.62 2.20
N HIS A 74 10.33 0.38 3.06
CA HIS A 74 10.83 0.44 4.44
C HIS A 74 10.29 -0.70 5.30
N LEU A 75 9.07 -1.17 5.04
CA LEU A 75 8.53 -2.38 5.67
C LEU A 75 9.18 -3.68 5.19
N GLY A 76 10.11 -3.63 4.23
CA GLY A 76 10.83 -4.80 3.71
C GLY A 76 10.11 -5.53 2.58
N TYR A 77 9.06 -4.95 1.97
CA TYR A 77 8.43 -5.57 0.80
C TYR A 77 9.27 -5.30 -0.46
N PRO A 78 9.79 -6.34 -1.14
CA PRO A 78 10.63 -6.15 -2.32
C PRO A 78 9.79 -5.71 -3.53
N SER A 79 10.41 -4.94 -4.43
CA SER A 79 9.89 -4.70 -5.78
C SER A 79 10.51 -5.73 -6.71
N LEU A 80 9.69 -6.42 -7.49
CA LEU A 80 10.15 -7.45 -8.42
C LEU A 80 11.11 -6.85 -9.46
N LEU A 81 10.83 -5.64 -9.93
CA LEU A 81 11.72 -4.94 -10.85
C LEU A 81 13.06 -4.59 -10.18
N ALA A 82 13.04 -4.14 -8.92
CA ALA A 82 14.26 -3.81 -8.19
C ALA A 82 15.15 -5.04 -7.99
N GLU A 83 14.56 -6.18 -7.61
CA GLU A 83 15.26 -7.45 -7.47
C GLU A 83 15.79 -7.96 -8.81
N TYR A 84 14.99 -7.89 -9.87
CA TYR A 84 15.43 -8.27 -11.22
C TYR A 84 16.66 -7.47 -11.65
N LYS A 85 16.66 -6.15 -11.44
CA LYS A 85 17.81 -5.29 -11.75
C LYS A 85 19.03 -5.64 -10.90
N ARG A 86 18.86 -5.92 -9.61
CA ARG A 86 19.95 -6.30 -8.71
C ARG A 86 20.67 -7.57 -9.19
N VAL A 87 19.93 -8.54 -9.72
CA VAL A 87 20.48 -9.80 -10.23
C VAL A 87 21.09 -9.61 -11.63
N CYS A 88 20.34 -9.03 -12.58
CA CYS A 88 20.78 -8.92 -13.98
C CYS A 88 21.91 -7.91 -14.22
N VAL A 89 22.12 -6.91 -13.35
CA VAL A 89 23.24 -5.94 -13.49
C VAL A 89 24.56 -6.52 -12.98
N LYS A 90 24.53 -7.62 -12.23
CA LYS A 90 25.74 -8.29 -11.71
C LYS A 90 26.31 -9.36 -12.64
N THR A 91 25.59 -9.70 -13.70
CA THR A 91 26.01 -10.58 -14.81
C THR A 91 26.34 -9.74 -16.02
#